data_AF-A0A915LGL4-F1
#
_entry.id   AF-A0A915LGL4-F1
#
_cell.length_a   1.000
_cell.length_b   1.000
_cell.length_c   1.000
_cell.angle_alpha   90.00
_cell.angle_beta   90.00
_cell.angle_gamma   90.00
#
_symmetry.space_group_name_H-M   'P 1'
#
loop_
_entity.id
_entity.type
_entity.pdbx_description
1 polymer ?
#
loop_
_entity_poly.entity_id
_entity_poly.type
_entity_poly.pdbx_seq_one_letter_code
_entity_poly.pdbx_strand_id
1 'polypeptide(L)'
;MPRKHTQKMKFGNLKEGCFPRPKGVGCRCTEKDENGYDREKIFETEAECRVENTSGSRKRRRVAEQKTKEADIPTATREKTKTANNNNNRVDPVEERARQNYAAVIKELKNKFAGLREGCYPRPKGCLCVIGKDATGREITSRRMKDSECKCAPGERSKECPAQGA
;
A
#
# COMPACT_ATOMS: atom_id res chain seq x y z
N MET A 1 -20.87 -34.05 -4.46
CA MET A 1 -19.41 -34.25 -4.28
C MET A 1 -18.65 -33.08 -4.91
N PRO A 2 -18.28 -32.02 -4.18
CA PRO A 2 -17.44 -30.96 -4.75
C PRO A 2 -15.99 -31.45 -4.87
N ARG A 3 -15.47 -31.45 -6.11
CA ARG A 3 -14.09 -31.83 -6.43
C ARG A 3 -13.13 -30.79 -5.84
N LYS A 4 -12.42 -31.19 -4.77
CA LYS A 4 -11.33 -30.41 -4.14
C LYS A 4 -10.25 -30.15 -5.19
N HIS A 5 -10.12 -28.90 -5.65
CA HIS A 5 -8.97 -28.48 -6.44
C HIS A 5 -7.81 -28.24 -5.47
N THR A 6 -6.88 -29.19 -5.42
CA THR A 6 -5.63 -29.07 -4.67
C THR A 6 -4.66 -28.21 -5.48
N GLN A 7 -4.61 -26.90 -5.21
CA GLN A 7 -3.54 -26.03 -5.73
C GLN A 7 -2.23 -26.31 -4.97
N LYS A 8 -1.56 -27.42 -5.28
CA LYS A 8 -0.12 -27.58 -5.03
C LYS A 8 0.63 -26.95 -6.20
N MET A 9 0.58 -25.63 -6.32
CA MET A 9 1.38 -24.91 -7.31
C MET A 9 2.84 -24.87 -6.83
N LYS A 10 3.70 -25.59 -7.55
CA LYS A 10 5.15 -25.61 -7.33
C LYS A 10 5.74 -24.32 -7.93
N PHE A 11 5.80 -23.24 -7.15
CA PHE A 11 6.30 -21.92 -7.57
C PHE A 11 7.83 -21.83 -7.78
N GLY A 12 8.50 -22.93 -8.12
CA GLY A 12 9.95 -23.05 -7.92
C GLY A 12 10.87 -22.50 -9.02
N ASN A 13 10.42 -22.37 -10.27
CA ASN A 13 11.33 -22.14 -11.41
C ASN A 13 10.75 -21.27 -12.53
N LEU A 14 9.82 -20.35 -12.24
CA LEU A 14 9.33 -19.44 -13.27
C LEU A 14 10.21 -18.19 -13.36
N LYS A 15 10.28 -17.60 -14.57
CA LYS A 15 10.87 -16.27 -14.80
C LYS A 15 10.17 -15.22 -13.92
N GLU A 16 10.91 -14.18 -13.56
CA GLU A 16 10.39 -13.09 -12.74
C GLU A 16 9.23 -12.38 -13.47
N GLY A 17 8.11 -12.16 -12.79
CA GLY A 17 6.88 -11.63 -13.42
C GLY A 17 6.01 -12.66 -14.15
N CYS A 18 6.36 -13.95 -14.15
CA CYS A 18 5.58 -15.01 -14.81
C CYS A 18 4.76 -15.87 -13.84
N PHE A 19 3.48 -16.08 -14.15
CA PHE A 19 2.52 -16.86 -13.35
C PHE A 19 1.92 -18.03 -14.13
N PRO A 20 1.81 -19.24 -13.55
CA PRO A 20 1.26 -20.41 -14.24
C PRO A 20 -0.25 -20.28 -14.45
N ARG A 21 -0.75 -20.77 -15.59
CA ARG A 21 -2.19 -20.74 -15.89
C ARG A 21 -2.95 -21.85 -15.13
N PRO A 22 -4.23 -21.63 -14.77
CA PRO A 22 -5.02 -22.61 -14.01
C PRO A 22 -5.26 -23.94 -14.76
N LYS A 23 -5.15 -23.96 -16.09
CA LYS A 23 -5.24 -25.19 -16.91
C LYS A 23 -3.93 -25.99 -16.95
N GLY A 24 -2.87 -25.53 -16.29
CA GLY A 24 -1.56 -26.20 -16.23
C GLY A 24 -0.74 -26.12 -17.51
N VAL A 25 -1.23 -25.44 -18.56
CA VAL A 25 -0.54 -25.29 -19.84
C VAL A 25 -0.16 -23.82 -20.02
N GLY A 26 1.15 -23.54 -19.95
CA GLY A 26 1.73 -22.21 -20.17
C GLY A 26 1.70 -21.25 -18.97
N CYS A 27 2.16 -20.02 -19.18
CA CYS A 27 2.22 -18.96 -18.17
C CYS A 27 1.84 -17.59 -18.76
N ARG A 28 1.51 -16.66 -17.86
CA ARG A 28 1.33 -15.23 -18.16
C ARG A 28 2.47 -14.46 -17.52
N CYS A 29 3.23 -13.74 -18.32
CA CYS A 29 4.39 -12.96 -17.90
C CYS A 29 4.12 -11.47 -18.02
N THR A 30 4.48 -10.70 -17.01
CA THR A 30 4.48 -9.23 -17.06
C THR A 30 5.88 -8.74 -17.41
N GLU A 31 6.05 -8.23 -18.62
CA GLU A 31 7.29 -7.67 -19.17
C GLU A 31 7.16 -6.14 -19.30
N LYS A 32 8.27 -5.41 -19.15
CA LYS A 32 8.27 -3.95 -19.34
C LYS A 32 8.58 -3.59 -20.78
N ASP A 33 7.78 -2.71 -21.39
CA ASP A 33 8.06 -2.14 -22.71
C ASP A 33 9.21 -1.10 -22.66
N GLU A 34 9.63 -0.62 -23.83
CA GLU A 34 10.62 0.47 -24.01
C GLU A 34 10.27 1.76 -23.25
N ASN A 35 8.98 1.99 -22.98
CA ASN A 35 8.49 3.15 -22.24
C ASN A 35 8.30 2.88 -20.74
N GLY A 36 8.69 1.70 -20.25
CA GLY A 36 8.61 1.31 -18.84
C GLY A 36 7.22 0.90 -18.34
N TYR A 37 6.24 0.72 -19.25
CA TYR A 37 4.92 0.20 -18.92
C TYR A 37 4.91 -1.32 -18.86
N ASP A 38 4.16 -1.87 -17.90
CA ASP A 38 3.98 -3.30 -17.74
C ASP A 38 2.99 -3.84 -18.79
N ARG A 39 3.44 -4.77 -19.63
CA ARG A 39 2.62 -5.52 -20.59
C ARG A 39 2.64 -7.00 -20.28
N GLU A 40 1.50 -7.62 -20.54
CA GLU A 40 1.30 -9.03 -20.29
C GLU A 40 1.48 -9.84 -21.56
N LYS A 41 2.32 -10.86 -21.50
CA LYS A 41 2.58 -11.81 -22.57
C LYS A 41 2.14 -13.19 -22.12
N ILE A 42 1.36 -13.87 -22.98
CA ILE A 42 0.84 -15.20 -22.69
C ILE A 42 1.65 -16.20 -23.50
N PHE A 43 2.27 -17.13 -22.80
CA PHE A 43 3.00 -18.24 -23.38
C PHE A 43 2.19 -19.51 -23.21
N GLU A 44 2.08 -20.29 -24.28
CA GLU A 44 1.34 -21.57 -24.27
C GLU A 44 2.19 -22.74 -23.79
N THR A 45 3.52 -22.62 -23.86
CA THR A 45 4.47 -23.66 -23.45
C THR A 45 5.02 -23.41 -22.05
N GLU A 46 5.28 -24.47 -21.28
CA GLU A 46 5.92 -24.34 -19.96
C GLU A 46 7.43 -24.00 -20.06
N ALA A 47 8.06 -24.27 -21.20
CA ALA A 47 9.48 -24.06 -21.41
C ALA A 47 9.84 -22.57 -21.43
N GLU A 48 9.01 -21.76 -22.07
CA GLU A 48 9.22 -20.30 -22.17
C GLU A 48 9.04 -19.59 -20.82
N CYS A 49 8.35 -20.25 -19.89
CA CYS A 49 8.07 -19.76 -18.56
C CYS A 49 9.20 -20.03 -17.57
N ARG A 50 10.10 -20.96 -17.88
CA ARG A 50 11.15 -21.40 -16.96
C ARG A 50 12.46 -20.66 -17.20
N VAL A 51 13.19 -20.42 -16.12
CA VAL A 51 14.60 -20.05 -16.22
C VAL A 51 15.39 -21.34 -16.42
N GLU A 52 16.13 -21.45 -17.52
CA GLU A 52 17.15 -22.50 -17.61
C GLU A 52 18.15 -22.21 -16.50
N ASN A 53 18.29 -23.15 -15.57
CA ASN A 53 19.31 -23.11 -14.52
C ASN A 53 20.69 -23.34 -15.16
N THR A 54 21.11 -22.43 -16.04
CA THR A 54 22.53 -22.25 -16.30
C THR A 54 23.09 -21.65 -15.03
N SER A 55 24.02 -22.39 -14.43
CA SER A 55 24.80 -22.07 -13.24
C SER A 55 25.69 -20.85 -13.47
N GLY A 56 25.08 -19.70 -13.76
CA GLY A 56 25.71 -18.39 -13.78
C GLY A 56 25.89 -17.91 -12.35
N SER A 57 27.05 -18.24 -11.77
CA SER A 57 27.69 -17.61 -10.62
C SER A 57 26.88 -16.50 -9.95
N ARG A 58 26.07 -16.87 -8.95
CA ARG A 58 25.69 -15.92 -7.90
C ARG A 58 27.00 -15.48 -7.24
N LYS A 59 27.60 -14.37 -7.70
CA LYS A 59 28.44 -13.55 -6.83
C LYS A 59 27.52 -13.13 -5.69
N ARG A 60 27.48 -13.96 -4.65
CA ARG A 60 27.03 -13.57 -3.32
C ARG A 60 27.86 -12.33 -3.00
N ARG A 61 27.26 -11.16 -3.15
CA ARG A 61 27.72 -9.97 -2.46
C ARG A 61 27.55 -10.35 -0.98
N ARG A 62 28.63 -10.87 -0.39
CA ARG A 62 28.77 -10.97 1.06
C ARG A 62 28.61 -9.55 1.55
N VAL A 63 27.43 -9.20 2.03
CA VAL A 63 27.31 -8.10 2.98
C VAL A 63 28.13 -8.58 4.15
N ALA A 64 29.22 -7.88 4.44
CA ALA A 64 30.06 -8.17 5.58
C ALA A 64 29.16 -8.16 6.82
N GLU A 65 29.06 -9.32 7.45
CA GLU A 65 28.52 -9.52 8.78
C GLU A 65 29.34 -8.66 9.74
N GLN A 66 28.84 -7.46 10.05
CA GLN A 66 29.38 -6.70 11.16
C GLN A 66 28.96 -7.41 12.44
N LYS A 67 29.94 -8.13 12.98
CA LYS A 67 29.95 -8.79 14.28
C LYS A 67 29.70 -7.76 15.39
N THR A 68 28.44 -7.41 15.66
CA THR A 68 28.07 -6.77 16.92
C THR A 68 28.04 -7.87 17.98
N LYS A 69 28.96 -7.76 18.93
CA LYS A 69 29.08 -8.70 20.06
C LYS A 69 27.74 -8.77 20.79
N GLU A 70 27.19 -9.98 20.86
CA GLU A 70 26.18 -10.38 21.84
C GLU A 70 26.68 -9.99 23.24
N ALA A 71 25.91 -9.14 23.90
CA ALA A 71 25.84 -9.12 25.35
C ALA A 71 24.40 -9.48 25.72
N ASP A 72 24.31 -10.50 26.57
CA ASP A 72 23.13 -11.21 27.06
C ASP A 72 21.82 -10.41 27.16
N ILE A 73 20.76 -10.96 26.57
CA ILE A 73 19.38 -10.64 26.95
C ILE A 73 18.91 -11.79 27.85
N PRO A 74 18.81 -11.61 29.18
CA PRO A 74 18.13 -12.58 30.03
C PRO A 74 16.64 -12.53 29.74
N THR A 75 16.07 -13.69 29.40
CA THR A 75 14.64 -13.97 29.45
C THR A 75 14.13 -13.76 30.87
N ALA A 76 13.47 -12.62 31.13
CA ALA A 76 12.73 -12.37 32.36
C ALA A 76 11.24 -12.23 32.06
N THR A 77 10.47 -13.04 32.76
CA THR A 77 9.02 -13.12 32.85
C THR A 77 8.34 -11.75 32.89
N ARG A 78 7.24 -11.65 32.13
CA ARG A 78 6.34 -10.49 32.08
C ARG A 78 5.65 -10.27 33.42
N GLU A 79 6.28 -9.53 34.33
CA GLU A 79 5.58 -8.90 35.45
C GLU A 79 5.08 -7.51 35.05
N LYS A 80 3.76 -7.35 35.18
CA LYS A 80 3.03 -6.14 34.86
C LYS A 80 3.13 -5.19 36.06
N THR A 81 4.24 -4.49 36.21
CA THR A 81 4.35 -3.41 37.19
C THR A 81 3.70 -2.15 36.62
N LYS A 82 2.49 -1.86 37.13
CA LYS A 82 1.91 -0.51 37.10
C LYS A 82 2.79 0.38 37.97
N THR A 83 3.79 1.02 37.39
CA THR A 83 4.49 2.11 38.08
C THR A 83 3.76 3.40 37.80
N ALA A 84 2.99 3.84 38.80
CA ALA A 84 2.59 5.22 38.90
C ALA A 84 3.82 6.08 39.22
N ASN A 85 3.84 7.27 38.63
CA ASN A 85 4.25 8.54 39.21
C ASN A 85 5.53 9.25 38.68
N ASN A 86 5.28 10.53 38.38
CA ASN A 86 6.15 11.70 38.42
C ASN A 86 7.21 11.94 37.33
N ASN A 87 6.85 12.88 36.45
CA ASN A 87 7.66 13.94 35.84
C ASN A 87 9.13 13.61 35.56
N ASN A 88 9.42 13.30 34.30
CA ASN A 88 10.37 14.10 33.52
C ASN A 88 10.13 13.87 32.03
N ASN A 89 9.92 15.00 31.35
CA ASN A 89 9.52 15.18 29.96
C ASN A 89 10.65 14.83 28.98
N ARG A 90 11.28 13.65 29.12
CA ARG A 90 12.39 13.22 28.26
C ARG A 90 11.80 12.60 27.00
N VAL A 91 11.38 13.48 26.09
CA VAL A 91 10.99 13.12 24.73
C VAL A 91 12.14 12.36 24.07
N ASP A 92 11.85 11.16 23.57
CA ASP A 92 12.81 10.43 22.76
C ASP A 92 13.08 11.21 21.46
N PRO A 93 14.35 11.53 21.13
CA PRO A 93 14.68 12.30 19.92
C PRO A 93 14.18 11.65 18.62
N VAL A 94 14.03 10.33 18.60
CA VAL A 94 13.44 9.60 17.46
C VAL A 94 11.94 9.86 17.39
N GLU A 95 11.26 9.86 18.54
CA GLU A 95 9.82 10.13 18.63
C GLU A 95 9.51 11.58 18.24
N GLU A 96 10.35 12.54 18.64
CA GLU A 96 10.21 13.93 18.22
C GLU A 96 10.34 14.11 16.70
N ARG A 97 11.38 13.51 16.11
CA ARG A 97 11.59 13.54 14.66
C ARG A 97 10.42 12.87 13.92
N ALA A 98 9.92 11.74 14.44
CA ALA A 98 8.76 11.07 13.88
C ALA A 98 7.50 11.95 13.94
N ARG A 99 7.27 12.64 15.06
CA ARG A 99 6.16 13.59 15.21
C ARG A 99 6.26 14.76 14.23
N GLN A 100 7.45 15.33 14.05
CA GLN A 100 7.67 16.41 13.07
C GLN A 100 7.40 15.95 11.64
N ASN A 101 7.92 14.77 11.25
CA ASN A 101 7.65 14.20 9.93
C ASN A 101 6.15 13.93 9.71
N TYR A 102 5.48 13.36 10.71
CA TYR A 102 4.04 13.14 10.65
C TYR A 102 3.26 14.45 10.51
N ALA A 103 3.61 15.47 11.30
CA ALA A 103 2.99 16.79 11.21
C ALA A 103 3.17 17.43 9.82
N ALA A 104 4.34 17.27 9.20
CA ALA A 104 4.59 17.75 7.85
C ALA A 104 3.67 17.07 6.81
N VAL A 105 3.52 15.75 6.87
CA VAL A 105 2.60 15.00 5.99
C VAL A 105 1.15 15.42 6.21
N ILE A 106 0.72 15.58 7.47
CA ILE A 106 -0.64 16.04 7.78
C ILE A 106 -0.88 17.45 7.24
N LYS A 107 0.10 18.35 7.31
CA LYS A 107 0.01 19.68 6.71
C LYS A 107 -0.15 19.59 5.19
N GLU A 108 0.64 18.74 4.53
CA GLU A 108 0.54 18.51 3.09
C GLU A 108 -0.84 17.97 2.69
N LEU A 109 -1.37 17.01 3.45
CA LEU A 109 -2.70 16.46 3.23
C LEU A 109 -3.77 17.54 3.44
N LYS A 110 -3.74 18.28 4.55
CA LYS A 110 -4.69 19.38 4.80
C LYS A 110 -4.73 20.38 3.65
N ASN A 111 -3.59 20.70 3.05
CA ASN A 111 -3.53 21.58 1.89
C ASN A 111 -4.15 20.94 0.64
N LYS A 112 -3.90 19.66 0.37
CA LYS A 112 -4.49 18.94 -0.78
C LYS A 112 -6.01 18.75 -0.67
N PHE A 113 -6.51 18.64 0.55
CA PHE A 113 -7.94 18.47 0.85
C PHE A 113 -8.63 19.77 1.29
N ALA A 114 -7.94 20.91 1.24
CA ALA A 114 -8.48 22.20 1.67
C ALA A 114 -9.71 22.59 0.86
N GLY A 115 -10.81 22.87 1.57
CA GLY A 115 -12.09 23.29 1.01
C GLY A 115 -12.82 22.23 0.19
N LEU A 116 -12.34 20.98 0.17
CA LEU A 116 -13.00 19.89 -0.55
C LEU A 116 -14.23 19.41 0.24
N ARG A 117 -15.33 19.14 -0.47
CA ARG A 117 -16.57 18.60 0.12
C ARG A 117 -16.29 17.28 0.84
N GLU A 118 -16.99 17.02 1.93
CA GLU A 118 -16.90 15.76 2.62
C GLU A 118 -17.30 14.59 1.72
N GLY A 119 -16.51 13.52 1.74
CA GLY A 119 -16.71 12.37 0.85
C GLY A 119 -16.25 12.61 -0.59
N CYS A 120 -15.69 13.78 -0.93
CA CYS A 120 -15.03 14.02 -2.21
C CYS A 120 -13.52 13.77 -2.12
N TYR A 121 -12.94 13.29 -3.22
CA TYR A 121 -11.52 12.93 -3.33
C TYR A 121 -10.89 13.61 -4.55
N PRO A 122 -9.73 14.30 -4.39
CA PRO A 122 -9.06 15.00 -5.49
C PRO A 122 -8.62 14.03 -6.59
N ARG A 123 -8.83 14.41 -7.85
CA ARG A 123 -8.30 13.70 -9.01
C ARG A 123 -7.59 14.68 -9.96
N PRO A 124 -6.73 14.20 -10.88
CA PRO A 124 -6.11 15.08 -11.88
C PRO A 124 -7.11 15.83 -12.77
N LYS A 125 -8.32 15.29 -12.95
CA LYS A 125 -9.45 15.94 -13.63
C LYS A 125 -10.69 15.84 -12.76
N GLY A 126 -10.98 16.91 -12.04
CA GLY A 126 -12.10 17.05 -11.12
C GLY A 126 -11.94 16.26 -9.82
N CYS A 127 -13.03 15.69 -9.32
CA CYS A 127 -13.05 14.90 -8.09
C CYS A 127 -14.01 13.71 -8.20
N LEU A 128 -13.86 12.75 -7.28
CA LEU A 128 -14.78 11.66 -7.07
C LEU A 128 -15.49 11.85 -5.73
N CYS A 129 -16.81 11.93 -5.71
CA CYS A 129 -17.60 12.19 -4.52
C CYS A 129 -18.51 11.02 -4.20
N VAL A 130 -18.55 10.60 -2.94
CA VAL A 130 -19.51 9.61 -2.43
C VAL A 130 -20.81 10.35 -2.10
N ILE A 131 -21.87 10.11 -2.87
CA ILE A 131 -23.17 10.78 -2.71
C ILE A 131 -24.06 10.03 -1.70
N GLY A 132 -23.85 8.72 -1.55
CA GLY A 132 -24.65 7.91 -0.63
C GLY A 132 -24.28 6.44 -0.68
N LYS A 133 -25.13 5.60 -0.08
CA LYS A 133 -25.01 4.14 -0.12
C LYS A 133 -26.25 3.55 -0.79
N ASP A 134 -26.06 2.50 -1.59
CA ASP A 134 -27.18 1.75 -2.16
C ASP A 134 -27.85 0.85 -1.11
N ALA A 135 -28.96 0.19 -1.46
CA ALA A 135 -29.68 -0.72 -0.57
C ALA A 135 -28.83 -1.91 -0.09
N THR A 136 -27.71 -2.20 -0.75
CA THR A 136 -26.76 -3.25 -0.37
C THR A 136 -25.56 -2.73 0.43
N GLY A 137 -25.53 -1.43 0.74
CA GLY A 137 -24.49 -0.78 1.53
C GLY A 137 -23.23 -0.37 0.75
N ARG A 138 -23.20 -0.54 -0.57
CA ARG A 138 -22.09 -0.11 -1.42
C ARG A 138 -22.18 1.39 -1.67
N GLU A 139 -21.01 2.03 -1.74
CA GLU A 139 -20.92 3.47 -1.95
C GLU A 139 -21.27 3.85 -3.38
N ILE A 140 -22.24 4.76 -3.52
CA ILE A 140 -22.60 5.38 -4.78
C ILE A 140 -21.66 6.57 -4.98
N THR A 141 -20.76 6.44 -5.95
CA THR A 141 -19.78 7.47 -6.28
C THR A 141 -20.22 8.23 -7.53
N SER A 142 -19.92 9.52 -7.56
CA SER A 142 -20.17 10.40 -8.71
C SER A 142 -18.93 11.22 -9.03
N ARG A 143 -18.62 11.31 -10.31
CA ARG A 143 -17.47 12.06 -10.80
C ARG A 143 -17.91 13.47 -11.17
N ARG A 144 -17.31 14.48 -10.54
CA ARG A 144 -17.50 15.89 -10.87
C ARG A 144 -16.25 16.40 -11.56
N MET A 145 -16.40 17.21 -12.61
CA MET A 145 -15.27 17.64 -13.45
C MET A 145 -14.78 19.05 -13.13
N LYS A 146 -15.58 19.86 -12.44
CA LYS A 146 -15.27 21.24 -12.08
C LYS A 146 -14.86 21.35 -10.62
N ASP A 147 -13.83 22.15 -10.33
CA ASP A 147 -13.38 22.41 -8.96
C ASP A 147 -14.45 23.01 -8.06
N SER A 148 -15.36 23.83 -8.61
CA SER A 148 -16.47 24.44 -7.87
C SER A 148 -17.48 23.42 -7.34
N GLU A 149 -17.64 22.29 -8.02
CA GLU A 149 -18.55 21.21 -7.59
C GLU A 149 -17.85 20.24 -6.62
N CYS A 150 -16.52 20.30 -6.57
CA CYS A 150 -15.68 19.51 -5.67
C CYS A 150 -15.46 20.20 -4.33
N LYS A 151 -15.46 21.54 -4.33
CA LYS A 151 -15.20 22.35 -3.15
C LYS A 151 -16.48 22.96 -2.58
N CYS A 152 -16.43 23.32 -1.31
CA CYS A 152 -17.47 24.09 -0.66
C CYS A 152 -17.35 25.55 -1.05
N ALA A 153 -18.47 26.21 -1.35
CA ALA A 153 -18.46 27.66 -1.52
C ALA A 153 -18.27 28.34 -0.14
N PRO A 154 -17.66 29.54 -0.08
CA PRO A 154 -17.47 30.25 1.17
C PRO A 154 -18.82 30.56 1.83
N GLY A 155 -19.06 29.99 3.01
CA GLY A 155 -20.32 30.12 3.75
C GLY A 155 -21.43 29.12 3.38
N GLU A 156 -21.19 28.20 2.44
CA GLU A 156 -22.14 27.12 2.12
C GLU A 156 -22.15 26.09 3.26
N ARG A 157 -23.31 25.91 3.90
CA ARG A 157 -23.49 24.97 5.01
C ARG A 157 -24.46 23.88 4.54
N SER A 158 -23.92 22.73 4.17
CA SER A 158 -24.69 21.59 3.65
C SER A 158 -24.22 20.29 4.29
N LYS A 159 -24.92 19.18 4.05
CA LYS A 159 -24.47 17.86 4.55
C LYS A 159 -23.09 17.46 4.02
N GLU A 160 -22.68 18.01 2.88
CA GLU A 160 -21.37 17.79 2.26
C GLU A 160 -20.36 18.89 2.61
N CYS A 161 -20.80 19.98 3.26
CA CYS A 161 -20.00 21.15 3.62
C CYS A 161 -20.25 21.52 5.09
N PRO A 162 -19.49 20.93 6.02
CA PRO A 162 -19.56 21.31 7.42
C PRO A 162 -19.02 22.72 7.59
N ALA A 163 -19.54 23.40 8.61
CA ALA A 163 -19.15 24.75 9.00
C ALA A 163 -17.65 24.98 9.26
N GLN A 164 -16.87 23.90 9.38
CA GLN A 164 -15.44 23.92 9.69
C GLN A 164 -14.56 23.75 8.43
N GLY A 165 -15.17 23.63 7.24
CA GLY A 165 -14.49 23.25 5.99
C GLY A 165 -14.49 24.30 4.88
N ALA A 166 -14.51 25.60 5.22
CA ALA A 166 -14.21 26.69 4.29
C ALA A 166 -12.81 27.26 4.59
#